data_AF-A0A3S1QKG4-F1
#
_entry.id   AF-A0A3S1QKG4-F1
#
_cell.length_a   1.000
_cell.length_b   1.000
_cell.length_c   1.000
_cell.angle_alpha   90.00
_cell.angle_beta   90.00
_cell.angle_gamma   90.00
#
_symmetry.space_group_name_H-M   'P 1'
#
loop_
_entity.id
_entity.type
_entity.pdbx_description
1 polymer ?
#
loop_
_entity_poly.entity_id
_entity_poly.type
_entity_poly.pdbx_seq_one_letter_code
_entity_poly.pdbx_strand_id
1 'polypeptide(L)'
;MRICLNLDPSRLLRWHLWLAEALTEVPGNDVSCAFSAGCRPLPLIFRLLLELERLLYGYRANGVTDSVEAELRSLPPPPADQVDVVINLSGEEPLPSGRRVLTPLFNGLPGEIGVMTALANDQDLLVELHDTARPSQPWMARPASVDRKVFTAGLDSVLSCAVALILKA
;
A
#
# COMPACT_ATOMS: atom_id res chain seq x y z
N MET A 1 17.07 5.94 7.82
CA MET A 1 16.10 5.92 8.94
C MET A 1 15.67 4.49 9.20
N ARG A 2 15.28 4.14 10.43
CA ARG A 2 14.65 2.84 10.73
C ARG A 2 13.17 2.92 10.39
N ILE A 3 12.74 2.21 9.36
CA ILE A 3 11.38 2.24 8.83
C ILE A 3 10.73 0.88 9.05
N CYS A 4 9.51 0.86 9.60
CA CYS A 4 8.71 -0.33 9.76
C CYS A 4 7.47 -0.26 8.87
N LEU A 5 7.31 -1.24 7.98
CA LEU A 5 6.06 -1.46 7.26
C LEU A 5 5.11 -2.26 8.14
N ASN A 6 3.95 -1.72 8.48
CA ASN A 6 2.91 -2.45 9.21
C ASN A 6 1.87 -2.99 8.23
N LEU A 7 1.91 -4.29 7.95
CA LEU A 7 1.12 -4.95 6.91
C LEU A 7 -0.01 -5.78 7.48
N ASP A 8 -1.11 -5.89 6.72
CA ASP A 8 -2.14 -6.88 6.97
C ASP A 8 -1.67 -8.26 6.43
N PRO A 9 -1.55 -9.30 7.27
CA PRO A 9 -1.04 -10.61 6.85
C PRO A 9 -1.92 -11.31 5.80
N SER A 10 -3.16 -10.85 5.59
CA SER A 10 -4.07 -11.38 4.56
C SER A 10 -3.94 -10.67 3.20
N ARG A 11 -3.12 -9.60 3.13
CA ARG A 11 -2.94 -8.75 1.94
C ARG A 11 -1.46 -8.42 1.72
N LEU A 12 -0.64 -9.45 1.54
CA LEU A 12 0.78 -9.30 1.23
C LEU A 12 0.99 -9.16 -0.29
N LEU A 13 0.62 -7.98 -0.79
CA LEU A 13 0.57 -7.66 -2.21
C LEU A 13 1.88 -7.07 -2.75
N ARG A 14 2.09 -7.23 -4.06
CA ARG A 14 3.30 -6.81 -4.77
C ARG A 14 3.68 -5.34 -4.61
N TRP A 15 2.71 -4.44 -4.59
CA TRP A 15 3.01 -3.02 -4.42
C TRP A 15 3.65 -2.70 -3.06
N HIS A 16 3.38 -3.50 -2.01
CA HIS A 16 4.06 -3.37 -0.73
C HIS A 16 5.54 -3.75 -0.85
N LEU A 17 5.85 -4.77 -1.65
CA LEU A 17 7.23 -5.15 -1.95
C LEU A 17 7.94 -4.04 -2.72
N TRP A 18 7.29 -3.46 -3.73
CA TRP A 18 7.84 -2.31 -4.46
C TRP A 18 8.14 -1.12 -3.54
N LEU A 19 7.26 -0.86 -2.58
CA LEU A 19 7.52 0.17 -1.56
C LEU A 19 8.73 -0.18 -0.70
N ALA A 20 8.82 -1.42 -0.23
CA ALA A 20 9.95 -1.88 0.59
C ALA A 20 11.29 -1.76 -0.16
N GLU A 21 11.31 -2.20 -1.41
CA GLU A 21 12.47 -2.10 -2.31
C GLU A 21 12.86 -0.64 -2.54
N ALA A 22 11.92 0.21 -2.94
CA ALA A 22 12.18 1.62 -3.20
C ALA A 22 12.65 2.39 -1.95
N LEU A 23 12.15 2.04 -0.76
CA LEU A 23 12.62 2.61 0.50
C LEU A 23 14.03 2.15 0.86
N THR A 24 14.39 0.91 0.53
CA THR A 24 15.72 0.32 0.77
C THR A 24 16.78 0.92 -0.16
N GLU A 25 16.40 1.32 -1.37
CA GLU A 25 17.28 2.01 -2.31
C GLU A 25 17.70 3.41 -1.82
N VAL A 26 16.95 4.03 -0.91
CA VAL A 26 17.30 5.34 -0.33
C VAL A 26 18.44 5.17 0.69
N PRO A 27 19.60 5.83 0.49
CA PRO A 27 20.76 5.66 1.36
C PRO A 27 20.48 5.95 2.83
N GLY A 28 20.88 5.01 3.69
CA GLY A 28 20.74 5.11 5.14
C GLY A 28 19.39 4.65 5.68
N ASN A 29 18.46 4.18 4.84
CA ASN A 29 17.25 3.50 5.28
C ASN A 29 17.49 2.04 5.64
N ASP A 30 16.80 1.60 6.68
CA ASP A 30 16.75 0.23 7.16
C ASP A 30 15.27 -0.15 7.28
N VAL A 31 14.82 -1.07 6.44
CA VAL A 31 13.40 -1.41 6.26
C VAL A 31 13.10 -2.75 6.91
N SER A 32 12.11 -2.72 7.80
CA SER A 32 11.61 -3.89 8.53
C SER A 32 10.10 -4.06 8.33
N CYS A 33 9.58 -5.23 8.65
CA CYS A 33 8.17 -5.57 8.48
C CYS A 33 7.56 -6.08 9.80
N ALA A 34 6.41 -5.50 10.16
CA ALA A 34 5.53 -5.98 11.20
C ALA A 34 4.18 -6.37 10.60
N PHE A 35 3.47 -7.29 11.24
CA PHE A 35 2.14 -7.73 10.81
C PHE A 35 1.10 -7.35 11.86
N SER A 36 0.01 -6.73 11.42
CA SER A 36 -1.13 -6.43 12.28
C SER A 36 -1.83 -7.71 12.72
N ALA A 37 -2.51 -7.69 13.87
CA ALA A 37 -3.34 -8.81 14.32
C ALA A 37 -4.60 -9.00 13.47
N GLY A 38 -5.09 -7.93 12.83
CA GLY A 38 -6.25 -7.97 11.95
C GLY A 38 -5.94 -8.68 10.63
N CYS A 39 -6.93 -9.43 10.13
CA CYS A 39 -6.90 -10.07 8.81
C CYS A 39 -8.11 -9.59 8.00
N ARG A 40 -7.91 -8.64 7.09
CA ARG A 40 -8.97 -8.11 6.22
C ARG A 40 -8.68 -8.46 4.77
N PRO A 41 -8.98 -9.70 4.33
CA PRO A 41 -8.68 -10.11 2.98
C PRO A 41 -9.49 -9.28 1.96
N LEU A 42 -8.94 -9.11 0.76
CA LEU A 42 -9.68 -8.47 -0.34
C LEU A 42 -10.99 -9.23 -0.61
N PRO A 43 -12.12 -8.53 -0.80
CA PRO A 43 -13.38 -9.16 -1.20
C PRO A 43 -13.21 -10.04 -2.44
N LEU A 44 -13.85 -11.22 -2.42
CA LEU A 44 -13.71 -12.22 -3.48
C LEU A 44 -14.07 -11.64 -4.87
N ILE A 45 -15.08 -10.78 -4.94
CA ILE A 45 -15.51 -10.16 -6.19
C ILE A 45 -14.39 -9.37 -6.88
N PHE A 46 -13.58 -8.63 -6.13
CA PHE A 46 -12.47 -7.89 -6.71
C PHE A 46 -11.35 -8.81 -7.17
N ARG A 47 -11.07 -9.90 -6.44
CA ARG A 47 -10.11 -10.91 -6.91
C ARG A 47 -10.57 -11.55 -8.22
N LEU A 48 -11.84 -11.93 -8.33
CA LEU A 48 -12.40 -12.50 -9.55
C LEU A 48 -12.37 -11.52 -10.73
N LEU A 49 -12.66 -10.23 -10.48
CA LEU A 49 -12.58 -9.20 -11.51
C LEU A 49 -11.15 -9.05 -12.05
N LEU A 50 -10.16 -9.00 -11.16
CA LEU A 50 -8.75 -8.92 -11.55
C LEU A 50 -8.33 -10.14 -12.38
N GLU A 51 -8.70 -11.35 -11.95
CA GLU A 51 -8.41 -12.56 -12.72
C GLU A 51 -9.12 -12.57 -14.08
N LEU A 52 -10.36 -12.07 -14.17
CA LEU A 52 -11.08 -11.92 -15.44
C LEU A 52 -10.36 -10.94 -16.37
N GLU A 53 -9.94 -9.77 -15.87
CA GLU A 53 -9.20 -8.79 -16.68
C GLU A 53 -7.86 -9.33 -17.17
N ARG A 54 -7.17 -10.16 -16.37
CA ARG A 54 -5.95 -10.85 -16.81
C ARG A 54 -6.21 -11.78 -17.98
N LEU A 55 -7.30 -12.53 -17.94
CA LEU A 55 -7.69 -13.43 -19.03
C LEU A 55 -8.08 -12.67 -20.30
N LEU A 56 -8.82 -11.57 -20.16
CA LEU A 56 -9.34 -10.80 -21.29
C LEU A 56 -8.26 -9.92 -21.95
N TYR A 57 -7.46 -9.22 -21.16
CA TYR A 57 -6.49 -8.24 -21.64
C TYR A 57 -5.06 -8.76 -21.69
N GLY A 58 -4.81 -9.99 -21.23
CA GLY A 58 -3.49 -10.60 -21.28
C GLY A 58 -2.49 -9.96 -20.32
N TYR A 59 -2.94 -9.30 -19.24
CA TYR A 59 -2.06 -8.87 -18.16
C TYR A 59 -1.38 -10.11 -17.57
N ARG A 60 -0.11 -10.32 -17.94
CA ARG A 60 0.71 -11.44 -17.47
C ARG A 60 0.95 -11.35 -15.96
N ALA A 61 1.51 -12.42 -15.38
CA ALA A 61 2.02 -12.44 -14.02
C ALA A 61 2.80 -11.14 -13.69
N ASN A 62 2.71 -10.68 -12.43
CA ASN A 62 3.31 -9.48 -11.86
C ASN A 62 2.42 -8.24 -11.71
N GLY A 63 1.11 -8.42 -11.53
CA GLY A 63 0.19 -7.32 -11.18
C GLY A 63 0.45 -6.76 -9.77
N VAL A 64 0.07 -5.49 -9.54
CA VAL A 64 0.26 -4.78 -8.27
C VAL A 64 -0.38 -5.45 -7.06
N THR A 65 -1.45 -6.21 -7.29
CA THR A 65 -2.18 -6.99 -6.29
C THR A 65 -1.82 -8.47 -6.29
N ASP A 66 -0.80 -8.90 -7.04
CA ASP A 66 -0.32 -10.29 -6.96
C ASP A 66 0.28 -10.54 -5.57
N SER A 67 0.03 -11.73 -5.02
CA SER A 67 0.61 -12.12 -3.73
C SER A 67 2.13 -12.28 -3.84
N VAL A 68 2.85 -11.74 -2.85
CA VAL A 68 4.30 -11.84 -2.65
C VAL A 68 4.60 -12.13 -1.17
N GLU A 69 3.80 -13.02 -0.59
CA GLU A 69 3.84 -13.36 0.83
C GLU A 69 5.23 -13.83 1.28
N ALA A 70 5.91 -14.66 0.49
CA ALA A 70 7.22 -15.20 0.85
C ALA A 70 8.27 -14.08 0.96
N GLU A 71 8.28 -13.17 0.00
CA GLU A 71 9.19 -12.04 -0.09
C GLU A 71 8.97 -11.07 1.07
N LEU A 72 7.72 -10.65 1.33
CA LEU A 72 7.41 -9.73 2.43
C LEU A 72 7.66 -10.35 3.81
N ARG A 73 7.43 -11.66 3.98
CA ARG A 73 7.75 -12.35 5.24
C ARG A 73 9.24 -12.57 5.46
N SER A 74 10.04 -12.51 4.40
CA SER A 74 11.51 -12.60 4.50
C SER A 74 12.17 -11.29 4.94
N LEU A 75 11.44 -10.16 4.93
CA LEU A 75 11.92 -8.91 5.47
C LEU A 75 12.19 -9.03 6.98
N PRO A 76 13.22 -8.34 7.50
CA PRO A 76 13.56 -8.45 8.91
C PRO A 76 12.43 -7.92 9.80
N PRO A 77 12.21 -8.52 10.98
CA PRO A 77 11.27 -7.97 11.96
C PRO A 77 11.78 -6.62 12.48
N PRO A 78 10.89 -5.72 12.96
CA PRO A 78 11.32 -4.46 13.53
C PRO A 78 12.21 -4.69 14.76
N PRO A 79 13.21 -3.82 14.99
CA PRO A 79 14.01 -3.88 16.21
C PRO A 79 13.13 -3.70 17.45
N ALA A 80 13.58 -4.21 18.60
CA ALA A 80 12.88 -4.01 19.88
C ALA A 80 12.88 -2.54 20.33
N ASP A 81 13.83 -1.76 19.82
CA ASP A 81 13.93 -0.31 20.03
C ASP A 81 12.89 0.46 19.18
N GLN A 82 12.67 1.73 19.52
CA GLN A 82 11.76 2.60 18.77
C GLN A 82 12.22 2.76 17.30
N VAL A 83 11.28 2.59 16.37
CA VAL A 83 11.50 2.89 14.94
C VAL A 83 11.27 4.38 14.65
N ASP A 84 11.99 4.92 13.66
CA ASP A 84 11.85 6.34 13.31
C ASP A 84 10.52 6.60 12.62
N VAL A 85 10.12 5.71 11.70
CA VAL A 85 8.89 5.83 10.91
C VAL A 85 8.16 4.50 10.85
N VAL A 86 6.86 4.49 11.14
CA VAL A 86 5.95 3.39 10.82
C VAL A 86 5.12 3.79 9.62
N ILE A 87 5.11 2.97 8.58
CA ILE A 87 4.18 3.13 7.45
C ILE A 87 3.04 2.15 7.68
N ASN A 88 1.89 2.66 8.09
CA ASN A 88 0.71 1.87 8.41
C ASN A 88 -0.11 1.53 7.16
N LEU A 89 0.14 0.35 6.60
CA LEU A 89 -0.52 -0.14 5.39
C LEU A 89 -1.71 -1.06 5.71
N SER A 90 -1.74 -1.63 6.92
CA SER A 90 -2.86 -2.45 7.39
C SER A 90 -4.14 -1.62 7.63
N GLY A 91 -3.97 -0.36 8.06
CA GLY A 91 -5.07 0.49 8.52
C GLY A 91 -5.55 0.19 9.93
N GLU A 92 -4.89 -0.74 10.63
CA GLU A 92 -5.30 -1.22 11.96
C GLU A 92 -4.41 -0.68 13.08
N GLU A 93 -4.99 -0.62 14.28
CA GLU A 93 -4.29 -0.46 15.55
C GLU A 93 -4.28 -1.79 16.34
N PRO A 94 -3.35 -2.00 17.29
CA PRO A 94 -2.25 -1.12 17.67
C PRO A 94 -1.09 -1.14 16.68
N LEU A 95 -0.36 -0.03 16.61
CA LEU A 95 0.83 0.12 15.78
C LEU A 95 2.11 -0.21 16.55
N PRO A 96 3.17 -0.67 15.87
CA PRO A 96 4.52 -0.69 16.43
C PRO A 96 4.91 0.68 17.00
N SER A 97 5.74 0.70 18.04
CA SER A 97 6.20 1.94 18.67
C SER A 97 7.11 2.72 17.71
N GLY A 98 6.57 3.77 17.09
CA GLY A 98 7.28 4.65 16.16
C GLY A 98 7.24 6.11 16.59
N ARG A 99 8.18 6.93 16.10
CA ARG A 99 8.19 8.39 16.32
C ARG A 99 7.24 9.13 15.38
N ARG A 100 7.12 8.64 14.14
CA ARG A 100 6.28 9.18 13.08
C ARG A 100 5.47 8.04 12.46
N VAL A 101 4.20 8.27 12.16
CA VAL A 101 3.35 7.31 11.45
C VAL A 101 2.87 7.93 10.15
N LEU A 102 3.06 7.20 9.06
CA LEU A 102 2.53 7.51 7.74
C LEU A 102 1.42 6.51 7.41
N THR A 103 0.20 6.99 7.17
CA THR A 103 -0.96 6.14 6.84
C THR A 103 -1.52 6.57 5.49
N PRO A 104 -1.29 5.81 4.40
CA PRO A 104 -1.94 6.08 3.14
C PRO A 104 -3.44 5.72 3.21
N LEU A 105 -4.27 6.66 2.78
CA LEU A 105 -5.69 6.48 2.56
C LEU A 105 -5.97 6.63 1.07
N PHE A 106 -6.85 5.77 0.57
CA PHE A 106 -7.30 5.74 -0.80
C PHE A 106 -8.78 6.10 -0.79
N ASN A 107 -9.12 7.26 -1.35
CA ASN A 107 -10.48 7.79 -1.29
C ASN A 107 -11.06 7.78 0.14
N GLY A 108 -10.24 8.15 1.13
CA GLY A 108 -10.60 8.20 2.55
C GLY A 108 -10.60 6.85 3.29
N LEU A 109 -10.28 5.73 2.62
CA LEU A 109 -10.23 4.40 3.24
C LEU A 109 -8.80 3.83 3.26
N PRO A 110 -8.36 3.15 4.34
CA PRO A 110 -7.06 2.53 4.36
C PRO A 110 -7.01 1.29 3.45
N GLY A 111 -5.85 1.09 2.82
CA GLY A 111 -5.58 -0.04 1.95
C GLY A 111 -6.34 -0.04 0.62
N GLU A 112 -6.10 -1.07 -0.17
CA GLU A 112 -6.49 -1.16 -1.59
C GLU A 112 -8.01 -1.15 -1.80
N ILE A 113 -8.78 -1.51 -0.76
CA ILE A 113 -10.24 -1.50 -0.81
C ILE A 113 -10.80 -0.10 -1.11
N GLY A 114 -10.10 0.96 -0.69
CA GLY A 114 -10.48 2.33 -1.02
C GLY A 114 -10.39 2.60 -2.52
N VAL A 115 -9.31 2.17 -3.15
CA VAL A 115 -9.12 2.26 -4.61
C VAL A 115 -10.18 1.44 -5.33
N MET A 116 -10.38 0.19 -4.91
CA MET A 116 -11.33 -0.73 -5.54
C MET A 116 -12.76 -0.21 -5.47
N THR A 117 -13.14 0.37 -4.33
CA THR A 117 -14.47 0.97 -4.14
C THR A 117 -14.63 2.21 -5.01
N ALA A 118 -13.62 3.08 -5.08
CA ALA A 118 -13.66 4.27 -5.93
C ALA A 118 -13.79 3.91 -7.41
N LEU A 119 -12.99 2.96 -7.90
CA LEU A 119 -13.06 2.46 -9.27
C LEU A 119 -14.42 1.82 -9.59
N ALA A 120 -14.96 1.00 -8.69
CA ALA A 120 -16.26 0.37 -8.88
C ALA A 120 -17.43 1.37 -8.95
N ASN A 121 -17.26 2.56 -8.38
CA ASN A 121 -18.27 3.63 -8.35
C ASN A 121 -17.95 4.78 -9.34
N ASP A 122 -16.99 4.61 -10.25
CA ASP A 122 -16.53 5.64 -11.20
C ASP A 122 -16.19 6.98 -10.53
N GLN A 123 -15.59 6.91 -9.33
CA GLN A 123 -15.16 8.08 -8.57
C GLN A 123 -13.76 8.54 -9.00
N ASP A 124 -13.51 9.84 -8.89
CA ASP A 124 -12.16 10.36 -9.04
C ASP A 124 -11.24 9.78 -7.96
N LEU A 125 -10.04 9.37 -8.39
CA LEU A 125 -9.07 8.70 -7.54
C LEU A 125 -8.27 9.72 -6.72
N LEU A 126 -8.13 9.46 -5.43
CA LEU A 126 -7.38 10.30 -4.50
C LEU A 126 -6.53 9.42 -3.58
N VAL A 127 -5.25 9.76 -3.48
CA VAL A 127 -4.34 9.23 -2.46
C VAL A 127 -4.05 10.34 -1.47
N GLU A 128 -4.32 10.08 -0.20
CA GLU A 128 -3.96 10.93 0.92
C GLU A 128 -2.93 10.20 1.76
N LEU A 129 -1.90 10.89 2.23
CA LEU A 129 -0.92 10.34 3.17
C LEU A 129 -1.01 11.14 4.46
N HIS A 130 -1.60 10.52 5.47
CA HIS A 130 -1.68 11.09 6.80
C HIS A 130 -0.34 10.91 7.50
N ASP A 131 0.17 12.00 8.06
CA ASP A 131 1.49 12.04 8.70
C ASP A 131 1.33 12.60 10.11
N THR A 132 1.69 11.83 11.13
CA THR A 132 1.59 12.30 12.52
C THR A 132 2.54 13.47 12.83
N ALA A 133 3.58 13.67 12.03
CA ALA A 133 4.42 14.87 12.13
C ALA A 133 3.76 16.12 11.51
N ARG A 134 2.71 15.95 10.70
CA ARG A 134 1.97 17.02 10.00
C ARG A 134 0.46 16.77 10.00
N PRO A 135 -0.19 16.70 11.18
CA PRO A 135 -1.57 16.21 11.31
C PRO A 135 -2.62 17.07 10.58
N SER A 136 -2.33 18.35 10.34
CA SER A 136 -3.25 19.29 9.68
C SER A 136 -3.02 19.44 8.17
N GLN A 137 -2.01 18.76 7.61
CA GLN A 137 -1.62 18.91 6.20
C GLN A 137 -1.25 17.54 5.62
N PRO A 138 -2.25 16.70 5.31
CA PRO A 138 -1.99 15.44 4.63
C PRO A 138 -1.37 15.71 3.25
N TRP A 139 -0.43 14.86 2.85
CA TRP A 139 0.05 14.90 1.47
C TRP A 139 -1.04 14.34 0.57
N MET A 140 -1.24 14.93 -0.60
CA MET A 140 -2.29 14.50 -1.52
C MET A 140 -1.73 14.27 -2.91
N ALA A 141 -2.24 13.25 -3.58
CA ALA A 141 -1.99 13.01 -5.00
C ALA A 141 -3.27 12.56 -5.70
N ARG A 142 -3.46 13.05 -6.93
CA ARG A 142 -4.53 12.64 -7.84
C ARG A 142 -3.91 11.83 -8.98
N PRO A 143 -3.88 10.50 -8.89
CA PRO A 143 -3.30 9.67 -9.93
C PRO A 143 -4.09 9.83 -11.24
N ALA A 144 -3.36 10.02 -12.33
CA ALA A 144 -3.94 9.91 -13.66
C ALA A 144 -4.22 8.42 -13.94
N SER A 145 -5.37 8.12 -14.53
CA SER A 145 -5.70 6.77 -15.00
C SER A 145 -5.52 6.72 -16.51
N VAL A 146 -4.67 5.81 -16.98
CA VAL A 146 -4.41 5.60 -18.42
C VAL A 146 -5.66 5.07 -19.13
N ASP A 147 -6.43 4.22 -18.46
CA ASP A 147 -7.75 3.75 -18.92
C ASP A 147 -8.65 3.47 -17.71
N ARG A 148 -9.68 4.33 -17.51
CA ARG A 148 -10.64 4.20 -16.41
C ARG A 148 -11.54 2.95 -16.53
N LYS A 149 -11.60 2.31 -17.70
CA LYS A 149 -12.41 1.11 -17.93
C LYS A 149 -11.71 -0.18 -17.54
N VAL A 150 -10.39 -0.13 -17.32
CA VAL A 150 -9.59 -1.29 -16.91
C VAL A 150 -9.22 -1.14 -15.45
N PHE A 151 -9.85 -1.94 -14.61
CA PHE A 151 -9.77 -1.88 -13.16
C PHE A 151 -8.32 -2.08 -12.67
N THR A 152 -7.60 -3.03 -13.26
CA THR A 152 -6.20 -3.33 -12.97
C THR A 152 -5.29 -2.15 -13.29
N ALA A 153 -5.53 -1.44 -14.40
CA ALA A 153 -4.74 -0.26 -14.78
C ALA A 153 -4.99 0.92 -13.83
N GLY A 154 -6.22 1.08 -13.36
CA GLY A 154 -6.57 2.04 -12.32
C GLY A 154 -5.85 1.75 -11.00
N LEU A 155 -5.86 0.49 -10.55
CA LEU A 155 -5.14 0.06 -9.35
C LEU A 155 -3.63 0.30 -9.47
N ASP A 156 -3.02 -0.09 -10.58
CA ASP A 156 -1.59 0.11 -10.82
C ASP A 156 -1.19 1.58 -10.75
N SER A 157 -1.97 2.45 -11.40
CA SER A 157 -1.73 3.89 -11.40
C SER A 157 -1.78 4.47 -9.98
N VAL A 158 -2.77 4.06 -9.17
CA VAL A 158 -2.98 4.58 -7.82
C VAL A 158 -1.93 4.08 -6.84
N LEU A 159 -1.63 2.78 -6.86
CA LEU A 159 -0.67 2.19 -5.92
C LEU A 159 0.77 2.63 -6.25
N SER A 160 1.12 2.76 -7.53
CA SER A 160 2.40 3.37 -7.95
C SER A 160 2.50 4.83 -7.50
N CYS A 161 1.39 5.59 -7.61
CA CYS A 161 1.34 6.96 -7.12
C CYS A 161 1.51 7.04 -5.60
N ALA A 162 0.95 6.09 -4.84
CA ALA A 162 1.12 6.01 -3.39
C ALA A 162 2.58 5.74 -2.99
N VAL A 163 3.27 4.83 -3.69
CA VAL A 163 4.72 4.61 -3.48
C VAL A 163 5.48 5.93 -3.66
N ALA A 164 5.25 6.63 -4.76
CA ALA A 164 5.91 7.91 -5.04
C ALA A 164 5.57 9.00 -4.00
N LEU A 165 4.36 9.02 -3.47
CA LEU A 165 3.94 9.96 -2.43
C LEU A 165 4.63 9.67 -1.09
N ILE A 166 4.72 8.40 -0.71
CA ILE A 166 5.38 7.95 0.52
C ILE A 166 6.88 8.25 0.48
N LEU A 167 7.56 8.02 -0.66
CA LEU A 167 8.98 8.32 -0.80
C LEU A 167 9.32 9.82 -0.68
N LYS A 168 8.35 10.71 -0.91
CA LYS A 168 8.53 12.16 -0.80
C LYS A 168 8.32 12.72 0.60
N ALA A 169 7.66 11.96 1.48
CA ALA A 169 7.15 12.44 2.76
C ALA A 169 8.22 12.46 3.87
#